data_AF-A0A1V4GMJ7-F1
#
_entry.id   AF-A0A1V4GMJ7-F1
#
_cell.length_a   1.000
_cell.length_b   1.000
_cell.length_c   1.000
_cell.angle_alpha   90.00
_cell.angle_beta   90.00
_cell.angle_gamma   90.00
#
_symmetry.space_group_name_H-M   'P 1'
#
loop_
_entity.id
_entity.type
_entity.pdbx_description
1 polymer ?
#
loop_
_entity_poly.entity_id
_entity_poly.type
_entity_poly.pdbx_seq_one_letter_code
_entity_poly.pdbx_strand_id
1 'polypeptide(L)'
;MAMSLLILLAIVAIAVLWFWIKSLIVMRDNTLFLALGIFFSPIPQIIYFFTKRDEMDDSDISTMKKYFMAMGAYIILIVAYVAIAASQAPAVAY
;
A
#
# COMPACT_ATOMS: atom_id res chain seq x y z
N MET A 1 -4.85 -20.30 -12.10
CA MET A 1 -5.44 -18.96 -11.83
C MET A 1 -5.18 -18.50 -10.39
N ALA A 2 -5.51 -19.29 -9.37
CA ALA A 2 -5.24 -18.91 -7.96
C ALA A 2 -3.73 -18.79 -7.64
N MET A 3 -2.90 -19.73 -8.10
CA MET A 3 -1.44 -19.72 -7.86
C MET A 3 -0.74 -18.50 -8.47
N SER A 4 -1.07 -18.14 -9.72
CA SER A 4 -0.52 -16.96 -10.39
C SER A 4 -0.94 -15.66 -9.70
N LEU A 5 -2.16 -15.59 -9.18
CA LEU A 5 -2.64 -14.44 -8.42
C LEU A 5 -1.91 -14.32 -7.08
N LEU A 6 -1.67 -15.43 -6.37
CA LEU A 6 -0.88 -15.45 -5.14
C LEU A 6 0.56 -14.98 -5.36
N ILE A 7 1.22 -15.43 -6.43
CA ILE A 7 2.57 -14.98 -6.79
C ILE A 7 2.57 -13.47 -7.05
N LEU A 8 1.61 -12.97 -7.83
CA LEU A 8 1.50 -11.54 -8.11
C LEU A 8 1.25 -10.73 -6.82
N LEU A 9 0.39 -11.23 -5.94
CA LEU A 9 0.06 -10.61 -4.66
C LEU A 9 1.31 -10.56 -3.75
N ALA A 10 2.14 -11.61 -3.74
CA ALA A 10 3.40 -11.62 -3.02
C ALA A 10 4.41 -10.60 -3.58
N ILE A 11 4.55 -10.49 -4.90
CA ILE A 11 5.43 -9.50 -5.55
C ILE A 11 4.98 -8.08 -5.19
N VAL A 12 3.68 -7.80 -5.28
CA VAL A 12 3.13 -6.49 -4.96
C VAL A 12 3.24 -6.19 -3.46
N ALA A 13 3.07 -7.18 -2.58
CA ALA A 13 3.29 -7.01 -1.14
C ALA A 13 4.74 -6.60 -0.83
N ILE A 14 5.73 -7.20 -1.51
CA ILE A 14 7.14 -6.81 -1.37
C ILE A 14 7.36 -5.37 -1.86
N ALA A 15 6.79 -5.01 -3.02
CA ALA A 15 6.87 -3.65 -3.54
C ALA A 15 6.23 -2.64 -2.58
N VAL A 16 5.09 -2.98 -2.01
CA VAL A 16 4.41 -2.20 -0.96
C VAL A 16 5.32 -2.00 0.24
N LEU A 17 5.92 -3.05 0.79
CA LEU A 17 6.82 -2.94 1.95
C LEU A 17 8.03 -2.05 1.64
N TRP A 18 8.60 -2.22 0.45
CA TRP A 18 9.74 -1.42 -0.01
C TRP A 18 9.38 0.07 -0.09
N PHE A 19 8.30 0.41 -0.77
CA PHE A 19 7.86 1.80 -0.90
C PHE A 19 7.28 2.36 0.39
N TRP A 20 6.74 1.52 1.27
CA TRP A 20 6.29 1.92 2.60
C TRP A 20 7.47 2.41 3.43
N ILE A 21 8.56 1.64 3.53
CA ILE A 21 9.78 2.07 4.23
C ILE A 21 10.29 3.39 3.64
N LYS A 22 10.35 3.50 2.31
CA LYS A 22 10.78 4.75 1.67
C LYS A 22 9.86 5.94 1.99
N SER A 23 8.54 5.73 2.02
CA SER A 23 7.58 6.77 2.40
C SER A 23 7.78 7.23 3.85
N LEU A 24 8.17 6.33 4.76
CA LEU A 24 8.52 6.69 6.14
C LEU A 24 9.79 7.54 6.19
N ILE A 25 10.80 7.22 5.36
CA ILE A 25 12.02 8.02 5.27
C ILE A 25 11.73 9.45 4.79
N VAL A 26 10.81 9.63 3.84
CA VAL A 26 10.36 10.97 3.40
C VAL A 26 9.74 11.75 4.56
N MET A 27 9.07 11.08 5.51
CA MET A 27 8.45 11.69 6.67
C MET A 27 9.39 11.82 7.89
N ARG A 28 10.67 11.46 7.77
CA ARG A 28 11.59 11.33 8.92
C ARG A 28 11.72 12.61 9.75
N ASP A 29 11.59 13.77 9.11
CA ASP A 29 11.75 15.07 9.74
C ASP A 29 10.49 15.50 10.52
N ASN A 30 9.41 14.71 10.45
CA ASN A 30 8.18 14.91 11.20
C ASN A 30 7.82 13.67 12.04
N THR A 31 8.27 13.65 13.29
CA THR A 31 8.11 12.52 14.23
C THR A 31 6.65 12.07 14.39
N LEU A 32 5.69 13.00 14.38
CA LEU A 32 4.28 12.67 14.53
C LEU A 32 3.77 11.90 13.30
N PHE A 33 4.03 12.41 12.09
CA PHE A 33 3.64 11.73 10.86
C PHE A 33 4.39 10.42 10.64
N LEU A 34 5.65 10.34 11.06
CA LEU A 34 6.42 9.11 11.05
C LEU A 34 5.78 8.03 11.94
N ALA A 35 5.48 8.36 13.20
CA ALA A 35 4.85 7.44 14.14
C ALA A 35 3.47 6.99 13.63
N LEU A 36 2.63 7.94 13.20
CA LEU A 36 1.33 7.62 12.62
C LEU A 36 1.48 6.74 11.37
N GLY A 37 2.44 7.06 10.50
CA GLY A 37 2.72 6.31 9.27
C GLY A 37 3.13 4.87 9.50
N ILE A 38 3.73 4.54 10.65
CA ILE A 38 4.07 3.17 11.04
C ILE A 38 2.83 2.37 11.40
N PHE A 39 1.91 2.95 12.18
CA PHE A 39 0.77 2.21 12.75
C PHE A 39 -0.51 2.30 11.92
N PHE A 40 -0.70 3.36 11.15
CA PHE A 40 -1.98 3.69 10.47
C PHE A 40 -1.84 3.86 8.96
N SER A 41 -0.76 3.32 8.38
CA SER A 41 -0.52 3.35 6.94
C SER A 41 -1.70 2.77 6.14
N PRO A 42 -2.07 3.35 4.98
CA PRO A 42 -1.42 4.44 4.23
C PRO A 42 -1.92 5.85 4.58
N ILE A 43 -2.89 6.01 5.48
CA ILE A 43 -3.65 7.27 5.63
C ILE A 43 -2.74 8.46 6.01
N PRO A 44 -1.84 8.36 7.01
CA PRO A 44 -0.93 9.46 7.37
C PRO A 44 0.00 9.86 6.23
N GLN A 45 0.49 8.91 5.43
CA GLN A 45 1.33 9.19 4.26
C GLN A 45 0.56 10.03 3.22
N ILE A 46 -0.72 9.73 3.01
CA ILE A 46 -1.58 10.50 2.09
C ILE A 46 -1.79 11.93 2.60
N ILE A 47 -2.13 12.08 3.89
CA ILE A 47 -2.31 13.40 4.52
C ILE A 47 -1.01 14.19 4.45
N TYR A 48 0.12 13.56 4.77
CA TYR A 48 1.44 14.20 4.70
C TYR A 48 1.76 14.65 3.27
N PHE A 49 1.53 13.78 2.28
CA PHE A 49 1.75 14.11 0.88
C PHE A 49 0.96 15.34 0.44
N PHE A 50 -0.31 15.50 0.82
CA PHE A 50 -1.08 16.68 0.43
C PHE A 50 -0.75 17.94 1.23
N THR A 51 -0.35 17.80 2.50
CA THR A 51 -0.04 18.95 3.37
C THR A 51 1.37 19.48 3.17
N LYS A 52 2.30 18.65 2.70
CA LYS A 52 3.73 18.98 2.56
C LYS A 52 4.26 18.87 1.14
N ARG A 53 3.38 18.68 0.15
CA ARG A 53 3.77 18.49 -1.26
C ARG A 53 4.71 19.57 -1.78
N ASP A 54 4.42 20.82 -1.47
CA ASP A 54 5.14 21.98 -2.02
C ASP A 54 6.55 22.13 -1.42
N GLU A 55 6.81 21.44 -0.31
CA GLU A 55 8.12 21.38 0.37
C GLU A 55 8.93 20.14 -0.06
N MET A 56 8.32 19.18 -0.78
CA MET A 56 8.97 17.95 -1.23
C MET A 56 9.75 18.16 -2.53
N ASP A 57 10.89 17.49 -2.66
CA ASP A 57 11.57 17.39 -3.93
C ASP A 57 10.88 16.38 -4.88
N ASP A 58 11.28 16.40 -6.16
CA ASP A 58 10.69 15.51 -7.17
C ASP A 58 10.89 14.02 -6.86
N SER A 59 11.98 13.68 -6.16
CA SER A 59 12.30 12.29 -5.78
C SER A 59 11.35 11.79 -4.68
N ASP A 60 11.06 12.62 -3.69
CA ASP A 60 10.15 12.36 -2.58
C ASP A 60 8.71 12.28 -3.07
N ILE A 61 8.30 13.19 -3.96
CA ILE A 61 7.00 13.14 -4.64
C ILE A 61 6.85 11.83 -5.43
N SER A 62 7.89 11.45 -6.19
CA SER A 62 7.91 10.20 -6.95
C SER A 62 7.80 8.98 -6.03
N THR A 63 8.50 9.00 -4.90
CA THR A 63 8.48 7.93 -3.90
C THR A 63 7.10 7.77 -3.27
N MET A 64 6.47 8.87 -2.84
CA MET A 64 5.11 8.85 -2.28
C MET A 64 4.08 8.35 -3.29
N LYS A 65 4.14 8.82 -4.54
CA LYS A 65 3.25 8.34 -5.60
C LYS A 65 3.41 6.85 -5.88
N LYS A 66 4.65 6.34 -5.93
CA LYS A 66 4.93 4.91 -6.12
C LYS A 66 4.39 4.08 -4.96
N TYR A 67 4.51 4.57 -3.73
CA TYR A 67 3.89 3.95 -2.57
C TYR A 67 2.36 3.85 -2.72
N PHE A 68 1.69 4.95 -3.09
CA PHE A 68 0.24 4.96 -3.29
C PHE A 68 -0.21 4.04 -4.44
N MET A 69 0.53 4.00 -5.55
CA MET A 69 0.24 3.10 -6.66
C MET A 69 0.41 1.63 -6.26
N ALA A 70 1.50 1.30 -5.55
CA ALA A 70 1.73 -0.05 -5.05
C ALA A 70 0.62 -0.48 -4.08
N MET A 71 0.19 0.42 -3.21
CA MET A 71 -0.89 0.17 -2.25
C MET A 71 -2.25 -0.01 -2.95
N GLY A 72 -2.57 0.84 -3.93
CA GLY A 72 -3.77 0.69 -4.74
C GLY A 72 -3.81 -0.65 -5.49
N ALA A 73 -2.68 -1.04 -6.11
CA ALA A 73 -2.55 -2.34 -6.77
C ALA A 73 -2.73 -3.51 -5.79
N TYR A 74 -2.13 -3.41 -4.60
CA TYR A 74 -2.25 -4.43 -3.56
C TYR A 74 -3.70 -4.62 -3.09
N ILE A 75 -4.42 -3.53 -2.83
CA ILE A 75 -5.83 -3.56 -2.42
C ILE A 75 -6.69 -4.22 -3.50
N ILE A 76 -6.51 -3.83 -4.78
CA ILE A 76 -7.25 -4.43 -5.90
C ILE A 76 -6.99 -5.94 -5.98
N LEU A 77 -5.74 -6.37 -5.86
CA LEU A 77 -5.38 -7.79 -5.92
C LEU A 77 -5.93 -8.59 -4.74
N ILE A 78 -5.93 -8.04 -3.53
CA ILE A 78 -6.56 -8.68 -2.36
C ILE A 78 -8.06 -8.84 -2.59
N VAL A 79 -8.75 -7.78 -3.01
CA VAL A 79 -10.20 -7.84 -3.25
C VAL A 79 -10.53 -8.88 -4.32
N ALA A 80 -9.77 -8.91 -5.41
CA ALA A 80 -9.92 -9.92 -6.46
C ALA A 80 -9.67 -11.34 -5.93
N TYR A 81 -8.62 -11.54 -5.13
CA TYR A 81 -8.32 -12.84 -4.52
C TYR A 81 -9.44 -13.32 -3.59
N VAL A 82 -9.94 -12.44 -2.71
CA VAL A 82 -11.03 -12.76 -1.78
C VAL A 82 -12.33 -13.07 -2.53
N ALA A 83 -12.65 -12.30 -3.58
CA ALA A 83 -13.83 -12.54 -4.40
C ALA A 83 -13.77 -13.91 -5.12
N ILE A 84 -12.61 -14.26 -5.68
CA ILE A 84 -12.39 -15.56 -6.32
C ILE A 84 -12.49 -16.68 -5.27
N ALA A 85 -11.86 -16.54 -4.12
CA ALA A 85 -11.92 -17.54 -3.04
C ALA A 85 -13.35 -17.74 -2.53
N ALA A 86 -14.12 -16.66 -2.35
CA ALA A 86 -15.53 -16.73 -1.95
C ALA A 86 -16.41 -17.40 -3.01
N SER A 87 -16.13 -17.18 -4.30
CA SER A 87 -16.88 -17.84 -5.39
C SER A 87 -16.63 -19.35 -5.51
N GLN A 88 -15.53 -19.85 -4.94
CA GLN A 88 -15.15 -21.25 -4.94
C GLN A 88 -15.53 -21.97 -3.63
N ALA A 89 -16.05 -21.24 -2.64
CA ALA A 89 -16.51 -21.83 -1.39
C ALA A 89 -17.72 -22.73 -1.66
N PRO A 90 -17.73 -23.97 -1.16
CA PRO A 90 -18.88 -24.86 -1.34
C PRO A 90 -20.12 -24.21 -0.72
N ALA A 91 -21.25 -24.26 -1.43
CA ALA A 91 -22.52 -23.82 -0.89
C ALA A 91 -22.81 -24.62 0.37
N VAL A 92 -22.84 -23.95 1.52
CA VAL A 92 -23.24 -24.57 2.79
C VAL A 92 -24.74 -24.81 2.69
N ALA A 93 -25.14 -26.04 2.32
CA ALA A 93 -26.53 -26.46 2.36
C ALA A 93 -26.94 -26.57 3.84
N TYR A 94 -27.75 -25.62 4.29
CA TYR A 94 -28.44 -25.68 5.58
C TYR A 94 -29.81 -26.35 5.42
#